data_AF-A0AA39TD30-F1
#
_entry.id   AF-A0AA39TD30-F1
#
_cell.length_a   1.000
_cell.length_b   1.000
_cell.length_c   1.000
_cell.angle_alpha   90.00
_cell.angle_beta   90.00
_cell.angle_gamma   90.00
#
_symmetry.space_group_name_H-M   'P 1'
#
loop_
_entity.id
_entity.type
_entity.pdbx_description
1 polymer ?
#
loop_
_entity_poly.entity_id
_entity_poly.type
_entity_poly.pdbx_seq_one_letter_code
_entity_poly.pdbx_strand_id
1 'polypeptide(L)'
;MELARIEANFNGLSPRKHGWSINEFGDLTNSAASTGKVYNPTSIAAKEPLGDLRTLEVDDKGEAFFSGVKEKLRVADLIGRSIVVYGSEDKSDSGVTAAVIARSAGVGENYKKICSCDGTTIWESSNNDFIPSKV
;
A
#
# COMPACT_ATOMS: atom_id res chain seq x y z
N MET A 1 -7.45 18.79 -7.92
CA MET A 1 -6.48 18.44 -6.87
C MET A 1 -6.53 16.93 -6.74
N GLU A 2 -5.45 16.22 -7.04
CA GLU A 2 -5.41 14.76 -6.93
C GLU A 2 -5.13 14.38 -5.48
N LEU A 3 -6.00 13.53 -4.92
CA LEU A 3 -5.96 13.07 -3.54
C LEU A 3 -6.00 11.55 -3.55
N ALA A 4 -5.11 10.92 -2.79
CA ALA A 4 -5.17 9.49 -2.52
C ALA A 4 -5.52 9.26 -1.04
N ARG A 5 -6.54 8.43 -0.78
CA ARG A 5 -6.81 7.91 0.57
C ARG A 5 -5.98 6.66 0.78
N ILE A 6 -5.30 6.60 1.91
CA ILE A 6 -4.48 5.47 2.33
C ILE A 6 -5.06 4.95 3.64
N GLU A 7 -5.33 3.65 3.67
CA GLU A 7 -5.72 2.93 4.88
C GLU A 7 -4.76 1.75 5.04
N ALA A 8 -4.17 1.62 6.21
CA ALA A 8 -3.16 0.61 6.48
C ALA A 8 -3.33 0.05 7.90
N ASN A 9 -3.20 -1.27 8.00
CA ASN A 9 -3.17 -2.02 9.25
C ASN A 9 -1.85 -2.79 9.29
N PHE A 10 -1.15 -2.70 10.42
CA PHE A 10 0.12 -3.36 10.65
C PHE A 10 0.03 -4.22 11.90
N ASN A 11 0.61 -5.40 11.84
CA ASN A 11 0.64 -6.37 12.94
C ASN A 11 2.05 -6.98 13.02
N GLY A 12 2.50 -7.29 14.25
CA GLY A 12 3.79 -7.95 14.49
C GLY A 12 5.00 -7.02 14.39
N LEU A 13 4.80 -5.69 14.47
CA LEU A 13 5.90 -4.74 14.57
C LEU A 13 6.39 -4.63 16.03
N SER A 14 7.61 -4.15 16.23
CA SER A 14 8.09 -3.89 17.60
C SER A 14 7.38 -2.66 18.19
N PRO A 15 7.02 -2.64 19.48
CA PRO A 15 6.34 -1.51 20.13
C PRO A 15 7.21 -0.24 20.21
N ARG A 16 7.30 0.50 19.10
CA ARG A 16 8.07 1.73 18.97
C ARG A 16 7.59 2.54 17.77
N LYS A 17 8.29 3.64 17.49
CA LYS A 17 8.09 4.46 16.31
C LYS A 17 8.84 3.89 15.11
N HIS A 18 8.13 3.75 14.01
CA HIS A 18 8.65 3.25 12.74
C HIS A 18 8.42 4.29 11.64
N GLY A 19 9.39 4.52 10.78
CA GLY A 19 9.17 5.23 9.53
C GLY A 19 8.44 4.33 8.54
N TRP A 20 7.66 4.91 7.63
CA TRP A 20 7.17 4.18 6.46
C TRP A 20 7.01 5.12 5.26
N SER A 21 7.17 4.57 4.06
CA SER A 21 7.12 5.34 2.82
C SER A 21 6.74 4.50 1.62
N ILE A 22 6.43 5.21 0.53
CA ILE A 22 6.41 4.66 -0.82
C ILE A 22 7.81 4.85 -1.41
N ASN A 23 8.45 3.79 -1.87
CA ASN A 23 9.75 3.84 -2.52
C ASN A 23 9.64 3.72 -4.04
N GLU A 24 10.73 4.08 -4.74
CA GLU A 24 10.73 4.24 -6.18
C GLU A 24 10.42 2.94 -6.95
N PHE A 25 10.96 1.81 -6.50
CA PHE A 25 10.88 0.53 -7.18
C PHE A 25 10.10 -0.50 -6.37
N GLY A 26 9.35 -1.35 -7.07
CA GLY A 26 8.77 -2.58 -6.54
C GLY A 26 9.71 -3.79 -6.66
N ASP A 27 11.03 -3.56 -6.59
CA ASP A 27 12.03 -4.62 -6.62
C ASP A 27 12.24 -5.18 -5.20
N LEU A 28 11.86 -6.45 -5.01
CA LEU A 28 12.00 -7.17 -3.74
C LEU A 28 13.10 -8.26 -3.80
N THR A 29 13.98 -8.25 -4.80
CA THR A 29 15.09 -9.20 -4.94
C THR A 29 16.00 -9.25 -3.71
N ASN A 30 16.15 -8.11 -3.02
CA ASN A 30 16.81 -8.01 -1.72
C ASN A 30 15.90 -7.32 -0.68
N SER A 31 14.64 -7.76 -0.58
CA SER A 31 13.65 -7.20 0.33
C SER A 31 13.54 -5.67 0.15
N ALA A 32 13.44 -4.91 1.24
CA ALA A 32 13.35 -3.46 1.24
C ALA A 32 14.60 -2.76 0.66
N ALA A 33 15.78 -3.39 0.68
CA ALA A 33 17.03 -2.77 0.23
C ALA A 33 17.07 -2.51 -1.29
N SER A 34 16.35 -3.30 -2.10
CA SER A 34 16.27 -3.12 -3.56
C SER A 34 15.21 -2.12 -4.01
N THR A 35 14.43 -1.54 -3.08
CA THR A 35 13.28 -0.69 -3.43
C THR A 35 13.65 0.73 -3.88
N GLY A 36 14.93 1.10 -3.80
CA GLY A 36 15.41 2.44 -4.15
C GLY A 36 15.10 3.49 -3.08
N LYS A 37 15.08 4.76 -3.47
CA LYS A 37 14.83 5.88 -2.54
C LYS A 37 13.33 6.10 -2.34
N VAL A 38 12.99 6.94 -1.34
CA VAL A 38 11.61 7.42 -1.16
C VAL A 38 11.13 8.10 -2.44
N TYR A 39 9.96 7.71 -2.91
CA TYR A 39 9.36 8.17 -4.15
C TYR A 39 9.20 9.69 -4.17
N ASN A 40 9.84 10.35 -5.14
CA ASN A 40 9.74 11.79 -5.32
C ASN A 40 9.83 12.17 -6.81
N PRO A 41 8.73 12.08 -7.57
CA PRO A 41 8.73 12.26 -9.02
C PRO A 41 8.99 13.71 -9.44
N THR A 42 8.59 14.66 -8.60
CA THR A 42 8.82 16.08 -8.82
C THR A 42 9.99 16.47 -7.93
N SER A 43 11.19 16.53 -8.50
CA SER A 43 12.43 17.02 -7.85
C SER A 43 12.39 18.53 -7.50
N ILE A 44 11.18 19.06 -7.30
CA ILE A 44 10.95 20.36 -6.68
C ILE A 44 11.43 20.23 -5.24
N ALA A 45 12.15 21.24 -4.76
CA ALA A 45 12.67 21.35 -3.40
C ALA A 45 11.57 21.48 -2.33
N ALA A 46 10.54 20.62 -2.37
CA ALA A 46 9.69 20.37 -1.22
C ALA A 46 10.56 19.76 -0.11
N LYS A 47 10.37 20.22 1.13
CA LYS A 47 11.13 19.74 2.30
C LYS A 47 11.00 18.22 2.52
N GLU A 48 9.93 17.61 2.03
CA GLU A 48 9.64 16.19 2.21
C GLU A 48 9.33 15.51 0.86
N PRO A 49 9.91 14.32 0.60
CA PRO A 49 9.55 13.48 -0.54
C PRO A 49 8.05 13.19 -0.59
N LEU A 50 7.48 13.14 -1.81
CA LEU A 50 6.05 12.88 -2.00
C LEU A 50 5.60 11.54 -1.37
N GLY A 51 6.44 10.52 -1.47
CA GLY A 51 6.23 9.17 -0.92
C GLY A 51 6.43 9.05 0.59
N ASP A 52 6.83 10.10 1.30
CA ASP A 52 6.96 10.04 2.76
C ASP A 52 5.58 10.00 3.42
N LEU A 53 5.30 8.92 4.17
CA LEU A 53 4.04 8.67 4.89
C LEU A 53 4.16 8.93 6.41
N ARG A 54 5.27 9.56 6.82
CA ARG A 54 5.62 9.94 8.20
C ARG A 54 5.97 8.75 9.09
N THR A 55 5.72 8.91 10.38
CA THR A 55 5.98 7.92 11.43
C THR A 55 4.70 7.18 11.76
N LEU A 56 4.83 5.87 11.95
CA LEU A 56 3.85 4.94 12.47
C LEU A 56 4.15 4.70 13.95
N GLU A 57 3.17 4.95 14.81
CA GLU A 57 3.24 4.64 16.24
C GLU A 57 2.64 3.26 16.46
N VAL A 58 3.47 2.31 16.90
CA VAL A 58 3.08 0.93 17.15
C VAL A 58 2.81 0.73 18.64
N ASP A 59 1.68 0.12 18.97
CA ASP A 59 1.29 -0.14 20.34
C ASP A 59 2.04 -1.32 20.98
N ASP A 60 1.78 -1.56 22.26
CA ASP A 60 2.41 -2.64 23.03
C ASP A 60 2.07 -4.06 22.51
N LYS A 61 1.05 -4.21 21.68
CA LYS A 61 0.68 -5.48 21.03
C LYS A 61 1.37 -5.67 19.68
N GLY A 62 2.14 -4.67 19.22
CA GLY A 62 2.76 -4.69 17.91
C GLY A 62 1.78 -4.35 16.79
N GLU A 63 0.68 -3.66 17.10
CA GLU A 63 -0.36 -3.26 16.17
C GLU A 63 -0.29 -1.76 15.88
N ALA A 64 -0.59 -1.37 14.64
CA ALA A 64 -0.73 0.03 14.27
C ALA A 64 -1.75 0.22 13.14
N PHE A 65 -2.47 1.33 13.20
CA PHE A 65 -3.48 1.70 12.21
C PHE A 65 -3.24 3.11 11.67
N PHE A 66 -3.43 3.27 10.37
CA PHE A 66 -3.40 4.57 9.71
C PHE A 66 -4.60 4.70 8.76
N SER A 67 -5.28 5.85 8.83
CA SER A 67 -6.24 6.28 7.81
C SER A 67 -6.05 7.77 7.55
N GLY A 68 -5.83 8.13 6.30
CA GLY A 68 -5.56 9.52 5.95
C GLY A 68 -5.58 9.79 4.46
N VAL A 69 -5.51 11.07 4.11
CA VAL A 69 -5.47 11.54 2.72
C VAL A 69 -4.12 12.20 2.47
N LYS A 70 -3.51 11.89 1.33
CA LYS A 70 -2.28 12.53 0.85
C LYS A 70 -2.56 13.26 -0.45
N GLU A 71 -2.23 14.55 -0.46
CA GLU A 71 -2.36 15.38 -1.65
C GLU A 71 -1.25 15.08 -2.66
N LYS A 72 -1.54 15.33 -3.95
CA LYS A 72 -0.60 15.18 -5.06
C LYS A 72 -0.13 13.74 -5.31
N LEU A 73 -0.79 12.75 -4.70
CA LEU A 73 -0.63 11.35 -5.01
C LEU A 73 -1.73 10.87 -5.97
N ARG A 74 -1.33 10.15 -7.02
CA ARG A 74 -2.22 9.40 -7.89
C ARG A 74 -1.95 7.92 -7.77
N VAL A 75 -2.98 7.12 -7.51
CA VAL A 75 -2.87 5.65 -7.43
C VAL A 75 -2.22 5.05 -8.69
N ALA A 76 -2.56 5.58 -9.87
CA ALA A 76 -1.99 5.11 -11.14
C ALA A 76 -0.46 5.22 -11.21
N ASP A 77 0.12 6.24 -10.57
CA ASP A 77 1.58 6.47 -10.56
C ASP A 77 2.31 5.61 -9.51
N LEU A 78 1.56 4.94 -8.62
CA LEU A 78 2.09 4.13 -7.52
C LEU A 78 2.13 2.63 -7.84
N ILE A 79 1.35 2.18 -8.83
CA ILE A 79 1.31 0.76 -9.21
C ILE A 79 2.71 0.29 -9.63
N GLY A 80 3.17 -0.81 -9.04
CA GLY A 80 4.50 -1.38 -9.29
C GLY A 80 5.63 -0.74 -8.48
N ARG A 81 5.34 0.26 -7.63
CA ARG A 81 6.24 0.76 -6.59
C ARG A 81 6.11 -0.09 -5.33
N SER A 82 6.83 0.24 -4.27
CA SER A 82 6.75 -0.48 -2.99
C SER A 82 6.34 0.42 -1.83
N ILE A 83 5.66 -0.18 -0.86
CA ILE A 83 5.55 0.34 0.50
C ILE A 83 6.69 -0.28 1.32
N VAL A 84 7.37 0.54 2.11
CA VAL A 84 8.48 0.11 2.98
C VAL A 84 8.22 0.56 4.40
N VAL A 85 8.48 -0.34 5.36
CA VAL A 85 8.47 -0.05 6.80
C VAL A 85 9.89 -0.14 7.33
N TYR A 86 10.33 0.88 8.06
CA TYR A 86 11.69 1.01 8.56
C TYR A 86 11.81 0.57 10.01
N GLY A 87 13.02 0.26 10.44
CA GLY A 87 13.26 -0.16 11.82
C GLY A 87 12.99 0.96 12.81
N SER A 88 13.45 2.17 12.50
CA SER A 88 13.25 3.38 13.29
C SER A 88 12.48 4.42 12.47
N GLU A 89 12.30 5.62 13.02
CA GLU A 89 11.78 6.77 12.28
C GLU A 89 12.68 7.22 11.12
N ASP A 90 13.96 6.83 11.16
CA ASP A 90 14.93 7.13 10.12
C ASP A 90 14.74 6.23 8.89
N LYS A 91 14.48 6.86 7.75
CA LYS A 91 14.27 6.21 6.46
C LYS A 91 15.56 6.09 5.63
N SER A 92 16.71 6.39 6.22
CA SER A 92 18.03 6.23 5.59
C SER A 92 18.50 4.77 5.55
N ASP A 93 17.95 3.93 6.43
CA ASP A 93 18.22 2.49 6.47
C ASP A 93 17.51 1.73 5.33
N SER A 94 17.93 0.51 5.08
CA SER A 94 17.40 -0.41 4.07
C SER A 94 15.92 -0.80 4.26
N GLY A 95 15.34 -0.57 5.43
CA GLY A 95 13.97 -0.99 5.77
C GLY A 95 13.90 -2.41 6.32
N VAL A 96 12.87 -2.70 7.13
CA VAL A 96 12.65 -4.02 7.75
C VAL A 96 11.81 -4.92 6.85
N THR A 97 10.84 -4.35 6.16
CA THR A 97 9.95 -5.09 5.24
C THR A 97 9.45 -4.18 4.15
N ALA A 98 9.09 -4.77 3.01
CA ALA A 98 8.54 -4.08 1.87
C ALA A 98 7.52 -4.94 1.12
N ALA A 99 6.57 -4.28 0.45
CA ALA A 99 5.57 -4.93 -0.38
C ALA A 99 5.28 -4.09 -1.63
N VAL A 100 5.05 -4.75 -2.77
CA VAL A 100 4.72 -4.07 -4.03
C VAL A 100 3.28 -3.58 -4.00
N ILE A 101 3.05 -2.33 -4.42
CA ILE A 101 1.73 -1.76 -4.64
C ILE A 101 1.13 -2.39 -5.89
N ALA A 102 0.22 -3.33 -5.69
CA ALA A 102 -0.48 -4.04 -6.74
C ALA A 102 -1.78 -3.35 -7.14
N ARG A 103 -2.30 -3.71 -8.31
CA ARG A 103 -3.67 -3.36 -8.71
C ARG A 103 -4.63 -4.21 -7.88
N SER A 104 -5.65 -3.56 -7.33
CA SER A 104 -6.84 -4.22 -6.81
C SER A 104 -8.03 -3.80 -7.67
N ALA A 105 -9.03 -4.67 -7.77
CA ALA A 105 -10.27 -4.32 -8.43
C ALA A 105 -11.03 -3.27 -7.61
N GLY A 106 -11.65 -2.32 -8.31
CA GLY A 106 -12.65 -1.47 -7.69
C GLY A 106 -13.85 -2.28 -7.19
N VAL A 107 -14.65 -1.64 -6.36
CA VAL A 107 -15.89 -2.22 -5.86
C VAL A 107 -16.81 -2.52 -7.04
N GLY A 108 -17.17 -3.80 -7.22
CA GLY A 108 -18.01 -4.26 -8.34
C GLY A 108 -17.27 -4.49 -9.67
N GLU A 109 -15.94 -4.38 -9.71
CA GLU A 109 -15.16 -4.57 -10.95
C GLU A 109 -14.59 -5.99 -11.13
N ASN A 110 -14.87 -6.92 -10.20
CA ASN A 110 -14.28 -8.26 -10.19
C ASN A 110 -15.29 -9.34 -9.82
N TYR A 111 -16.19 -9.62 -10.75
CA TYR A 111 -17.10 -10.75 -10.66
C TYR A 111 -16.30 -12.05 -10.66
N LYS A 112 -16.54 -12.89 -9.65
CA LYS A 112 -15.87 -14.17 -9.51
C LYS A 112 -16.68 -15.28 -10.17
N LYS A 113 -15.97 -16.16 -10.85
CA LYS A 113 -16.49 -17.39 -11.44
C LYS A 113 -15.79 -18.56 -10.80
N ILE A 114 -16.57 -19.51 -10.31
CA ILE A 114 -16.08 -20.79 -9.78
C ILE A 114 -16.37 -21.84 -10.84
N CYS A 115 -15.32 -22.52 -11.31
CA CYS A 115 -15.43 -23.59 -12.28
C CYS A 115 -14.72 -24.85 -11.81
N SER A 116 -15.23 -26.00 -12.25
CA SER A 116 -14.57 -27.29 -12.19
C SER A 116 -13.35 -27.33 -13.12
N CYS A 117 -12.44 -28.28 -12.89
CA CYS A 117 -11.22 -28.44 -13.70
C CYS A 117 -11.51 -28.76 -15.19
N ASP A 118 -12.71 -29.26 -15.50
CA ASP A 118 -13.18 -29.52 -16.87
C ASP A 118 -13.73 -28.28 -17.58
N GLY A 119 -13.73 -27.11 -16.91
CA GLY A 119 -14.27 -25.86 -17.43
C GLY A 119 -15.76 -25.65 -17.15
N THR A 120 -16.43 -26.62 -16.53
CA THR A 120 -17.85 -26.47 -16.16
C THR A 120 -17.99 -25.39 -15.09
N THR A 121 -18.81 -24.37 -15.37
CA THR A 121 -19.10 -23.31 -14.41
C THR A 121 -20.03 -23.83 -13.31
N ILE A 122 -19.59 -23.76 -12.07
CA ILE A 122 -20.38 -24.13 -10.89
C ILE A 122 -21.18 -22.91 -10.41
N TRP A 123 -20.55 -21.74 -10.44
CA TRP A 123 -21.15 -20.48 -9.99
C TRP A 123 -20.49 -19.27 -10.65
N GLU A 124 -21.26 -18.22 -10.88
CA GLU A 124 -20.77 -16.96 -11.43
C GLU A 124 -21.50 -15.79 -10.77
N SER A 125 -20.72 -14.80 -10.32
CA SER A 125 -21.24 -13.56 -9.79
C SER A 125 -21.74 -12.67 -10.93
N SER A 126 -22.82 -11.93 -10.66
CA SER A 126 -23.43 -10.98 -11.56
C SER A 126 -23.65 -9.63 -10.88
N ASN A 127 -24.02 -8.62 -11.66
CA ASN A 127 -24.38 -7.30 -11.14
C ASN A 127 -25.52 -7.35 -10.10
N ASN A 128 -26.35 -8.39 -10.10
CA ASN A 128 -27.44 -8.55 -9.13
C ASN A 128 -26.96 -9.00 -7.75
N ASP A 129 -25.77 -9.61 -7.66
CA ASP A 129 -25.17 -10.01 -6.39
C ASP A 129 -24.49 -8.83 -5.68
N PHE A 130 -24.21 -7.75 -6.42
CA PHE A 130 -23.69 -6.52 -5.86
C PHE A 130 -24.85 -5.66 -5.34
N ILE A 131 -25.13 -5.77 -4.04
CA ILE A 131 -26.12 -4.93 -3.36
C ILE A 131 -25.38 -3.81 -2.62
N PRO A 132 -25.31 -2.59 -3.18
CA PRO A 132 -24.76 -1.46 -2.43
C PRO A 132 -25.63 -1.20 -1.20
N SER A 133 -25.02 -1.30 -0.01
CA SER A 133 -25.69 -0.93 1.23
C SER A 133 -26.11 0.53 1.13
N LYS A 134 -27.40 0.82 1.38
CA LYS A 134 -27.88 2.19 1.54
C LYS A 134 -27.35 2.70 2.87
N VAL A 135 -26.27 3.47 2.82
CA VAL A 135 -25.82 4.32 3.93
C VAL A 135 -26.54 5.65 3.84
#